data_AF-A0A2I0EX06-F1
#
_entry.id   AF-A0A2I0EX06-F1
#
_cell.length_a   1.000
_cell.length_b   1.000
_cell.length_c   1.000
_cell.angle_alpha   90.00
_cell.angle_beta   90.00
_cell.angle_gamma   90.00
#
_symmetry.space_group_name_H-M   'P 1'
#
loop_
_entity.id
_entity.type
_entity.pdbx_description
1 polymer ?
#
loop_
_entity_poly.entity_id
_entity_poly.type
_entity_poly.pdbx_seq_one_letter_code
_entity_poly.pdbx_strand_id
1 'polypeptide(L)'
;MIIAASFTFGIIHTFIKYGKYEISSDSERVYIKKGVVSEASFSIAKERVQAVEITQSFSKRVLGLAEVKLISAGSLAMGAEDLNISSLYPFLPKQKAYALVADLLPGYQIQEDMQRLPRRALWLRMLKPSWLWLFATAALFYFKPNFLGIVETWWTASILLLIVIFASRILDFLHTRYLLNDELIQLKDGGFTSTLFVTKREKIVEVEIKQNRIQRAFGLSSLKTVTRARPIHTSHLEDVPDALSGTFRLWYRGRIREVKLDASN
;
A
#
# COMPACT_ATOMS: atom_id res chain seq x y z
N MET A 1 0.39 26.74 30.43
CA MET A 1 0.29 25.41 31.11
C MET A 1 -0.59 24.41 30.37
N ILE A 2 -1.80 24.76 29.92
CA ILE A 2 -2.77 23.81 29.32
C ILE A 2 -2.24 23.11 28.05
N ILE A 3 -1.51 23.84 27.19
CA ILE A 3 -0.92 23.29 25.95
C ILE A 3 0.16 22.25 26.28
N ALA A 4 1.04 22.56 27.24
CA ALA A 4 2.09 21.64 27.67
C ALA A 4 1.50 20.36 28.31
N ALA A 5 0.48 20.50 29.16
CA ALA A 5 -0.21 19.35 29.75
C ALA A 5 -0.88 18.46 28.69
N SER A 6 -1.53 19.07 27.68
CA SER A 6 -2.17 18.34 26.58
C SER A 6 -1.15 17.62 25.69
N PHE A 7 0.01 18.24 25.44
CA PHE A 7 1.08 17.63 24.65
C PHE A 7 1.71 16.44 25.38
N THR A 8 2.01 16.61 26.68
CA THR A 8 2.54 15.52 27.53
C THR A 8 1.55 14.37 27.66
N PHE A 9 0.25 14.68 27.85
CA PHE A 9 -0.80 13.66 27.87
C PHE A 9 -0.91 12.94 26.52
N GLY A 10 -0.80 13.66 25.41
CA GLY A 10 -0.79 13.08 24.07
C GLY A 10 0.39 12.13 23.84
N ILE A 11 1.59 12.50 24.28
CA ILE A 11 2.79 11.64 24.19
C ILE A 11 2.61 10.39 25.05
N ILE A 12 2.19 10.54 26.30
CA ILE A 12 1.97 9.41 27.23
C ILE A 12 0.88 8.49 26.69
N HIS A 13 -0.25 9.04 26.23
CA HIS A 13 -1.33 8.27 25.64
C HIS A 13 -0.88 7.50 24.38
N THR A 14 -0.08 8.15 23.52
CA THR A 14 0.50 7.53 22.32
C THR A 14 1.47 6.41 22.71
N PHE A 15 2.35 6.64 23.68
CA PHE A 15 3.30 5.65 24.16
C PHE A 15 2.60 4.44 24.80
N ILE A 16 1.49 4.66 25.52
CA ILE A 16 0.69 3.59 26.12
C ILE A 16 -0.06 2.77 25.05
N LYS A 17 -0.65 3.43 24.04
CA LYS A 17 -1.44 2.77 22.97
C LYS A 17 -0.55 2.04 21.96
N TYR A 18 0.65 2.53 21.68
CA TYR A 18 1.53 2.00 20.63
C TYR A 18 2.88 1.43 21.14
N GLY A 19 3.10 1.40 22.45
CA GLY A 19 4.31 0.82 23.04
C GLY A 19 4.24 -0.71 23.15
N LYS A 20 5.43 -1.34 23.18
CA LYS A 20 5.69 -2.79 23.32
C LYS A 20 5.00 -3.66 22.25
N TYR A 21 5.69 -3.83 21.12
CA TYR A 21 5.35 -4.84 20.11
C TYR A 21 6.25 -6.07 20.29
N GLU A 22 5.64 -7.24 20.44
CA GLU A 22 6.33 -8.53 20.46
C GLU A 22 5.74 -9.43 19.38
N ILE A 23 6.59 -9.97 18.53
CA ILE A 23 6.21 -10.88 17.45
C ILE A 23 6.92 -12.20 17.71
N SER A 24 6.16 -13.28 17.70
CA SER A 24 6.70 -14.62 17.67
C SER A 24 6.00 -15.43 16.58
N SER A 25 6.64 -16.49 16.11
CA SER A 25 6.05 -17.39 15.12
C SER A 25 6.43 -18.81 15.45
N ASP A 26 5.50 -19.72 15.23
CA ASP A 26 5.77 -21.15 15.15
C ASP A 26 5.70 -21.59 13.67
N SER A 27 5.58 -22.89 13.40
CA SER A 27 5.47 -23.44 12.04
C SER A 27 4.17 -23.05 11.32
N GLU A 28 3.07 -22.83 12.06
CA GLU A 28 1.71 -22.69 11.51
C GLU A 28 1.10 -21.30 11.70
N ARG A 29 1.53 -20.54 12.71
CA ARG A 29 0.91 -19.31 13.19
C ARG A 29 1.95 -18.24 13.52
N VAL A 30 1.55 -17.00 13.29
CA VAL A 30 2.25 -15.78 13.74
C VAL A 30 1.47 -15.19 14.90
N TYR A 31 2.14 -14.98 16.03
CA TYR A 31 1.59 -14.35 17.23
C TYR A 31 2.10 -12.92 17.32
N ILE A 32 1.17 -11.99 17.56
CA ILE A 32 1.48 -10.58 17.71
C ILE A 32 0.86 -10.12 19.02
N LYS A 33 1.71 -9.60 19.91
CA LYS A 33 1.30 -8.95 21.15
C LYS A 33 1.62 -7.47 21.06
N LYS A 34 0.67 -6.63 21.44
CA LYS A 34 0.85 -5.18 21.46
C LYS A 34 0.16 -4.53 22.65
N GLY A 35 0.71 -3.40 23.10
CA GLY A 35 0.13 -2.58 24.15
C GLY A 35 0.92 -2.66 25.45
N VAL A 36 0.98 -1.53 26.17
CA VAL A 36 1.72 -1.43 27.44
C VAL A 36 0.83 -1.64 28.66
N VAL A 37 -0.46 -1.28 28.54
CA VAL A 37 -1.45 -1.35 29.63
C VAL A 37 -2.59 -2.31 29.30
N SER A 38 -3.11 -2.24 28.06
CA SER A 38 -4.08 -3.22 27.54
C SER A 38 -3.37 -4.08 26.49
N GLU A 39 -2.85 -5.23 26.92
CA GLU A 39 -2.19 -6.19 26.04
C GLU A 39 -3.23 -6.85 25.12
N ALA A 40 -3.19 -6.48 23.84
CA ALA A 40 -3.91 -7.20 22.80
C ALA A 40 -2.98 -8.28 22.24
N SER A 41 -3.36 -9.54 22.40
CA SER A 41 -2.69 -10.67 21.76
C SER A 41 -3.58 -11.25 20.68
N PHE A 42 -3.03 -11.43 19.49
CA PHE A 42 -3.73 -12.06 18.38
C PHE A 42 -2.80 -13.00 17.63
N SER A 43 -3.38 -14.04 17.04
CA SER A 43 -2.64 -15.03 16.27
C SER A 43 -3.27 -15.21 14.90
N ILE A 44 -2.43 -15.27 13.88
CA ILE A 44 -2.82 -15.42 12.49
C ILE A 44 -2.20 -16.72 11.99
N ALA A 45 -3.02 -17.67 11.56
CA ALA A 45 -2.52 -18.85 10.86
C ALA A 45 -1.90 -18.42 9.53
N LYS A 46 -0.69 -18.90 9.22
CA LYS A 46 0.07 -18.52 8.02
C LYS A 46 -0.70 -18.83 6.74
N GLU A 47 -1.47 -19.93 6.74
CA GLU A 47 -2.40 -20.31 5.66
C GLU A 47 -3.54 -19.30 5.42
N ARG A 48 -3.95 -18.56 6.45
CA ARG A 48 -5.02 -17.55 6.38
C ARG A 48 -4.52 -16.20 5.90
N VAL A 49 -3.21 -15.98 5.88
CA VAL A 49 -2.61 -14.80 5.27
C VAL A 49 -2.97 -14.79 3.78
N GLN A 50 -3.58 -13.68 3.36
CA GLN A 50 -3.97 -13.44 1.97
C GLN A 50 -2.89 -12.63 1.27
N ALA A 51 -2.36 -11.60 1.95
CA ALA A 51 -1.34 -10.73 1.39
C ALA A 51 -0.47 -10.10 2.48
N VAL A 52 0.70 -9.63 2.05
CA VAL A 52 1.62 -8.83 2.84
C VAL A 52 1.73 -7.46 2.20
N GLU A 53 1.55 -6.41 2.97
CA GLU A 53 1.68 -5.02 2.52
C GLU A 53 2.84 -4.36 3.27
N ILE A 54 3.79 -3.77 2.53
CA ILE A 54 4.92 -3.03 3.09
C ILE A 54 4.82 -1.57 2.67
N THR A 55 4.54 -0.69 3.62
CA THR A 55 4.31 0.73 3.37
C THR A 55 5.49 1.56 3.84
N GLN A 56 5.97 2.47 2.98
CA GLN A 56 6.98 3.47 3.26
C GLN A 56 6.43 4.85 2.96
N SER A 57 5.88 5.52 3.99
CA SER A 57 5.51 6.94 3.92
C SER A 57 6.75 7.81 3.72
N PHE A 58 6.55 9.07 3.32
CA PHE A 58 7.66 9.99 3.06
C PHE A 58 8.64 10.08 4.24
N SER A 59 8.12 10.25 5.47
CA SER A 59 8.94 10.29 6.69
C SER A 59 9.68 8.98 6.95
N LYS A 60 9.00 7.82 6.81
CA LYS A 60 9.64 6.51 6.98
C LYS A 60 10.74 6.28 5.94
N ARG A 61 10.53 6.70 4.70
CA ARG A 61 11.51 6.55 3.61
C ARG A 61 12.78 7.35 3.87
N VAL A 62 12.66 8.60 4.31
CA VAL A 62 13.82 9.43 4.66
C VAL A 62 14.63 8.79 5.78
N LEU A 63 13.97 8.11 6.73
CA LEU A 63 14.60 7.40 7.83
C LEU A 63 15.04 5.96 7.48
N GLY A 64 14.82 5.48 6.24
CA GLY A 64 15.11 4.09 5.85
C GLY A 64 14.18 3.03 6.46
N LEU A 65 13.05 3.45 7.04
CA LEU A 65 12.07 2.63 7.73
C LEU A 65 10.91 2.21 6.81
N ALA A 66 10.19 1.18 7.21
CA ALA A 66 9.04 0.59 6.56
C ALA A 66 8.07 0.04 7.62
N GLU A 67 6.80 -0.05 7.24
CA GLU A 67 5.75 -0.71 8.02
C GLU A 67 5.35 -1.99 7.30
N VAL A 68 5.21 -3.08 8.05
CA VAL A 68 4.74 -4.37 7.51
C VAL A 68 3.36 -4.64 8.04
N LYS A 69 2.42 -4.97 7.16
CA LYS A 69 1.04 -5.33 7.47
C LYS A 69 0.72 -6.70 6.90
N LEU A 70 0.08 -7.54 7.70
CA LEU A 70 -0.47 -8.81 7.24
C LEU A 70 -1.96 -8.64 7.00
N ILE A 71 -2.41 -9.06 5.83
CA ILE A 71 -3.82 -9.06 5.44
C ILE A 71 -4.28 -10.51 5.53
N SER A 72 -5.25 -10.79 6.41
CA SER A 72 -5.76 -12.15 6.68
C SER A 72 -7.22 -12.29 6.26
N ALA A 73 -7.64 -13.53 5.97
CA ALA A 73 -9.05 -13.89 5.85
C ALA A 73 -9.67 -14.11 7.24
N GLY A 74 -10.77 -13.42 7.52
CA GLY A 74 -11.52 -13.50 8.78
C GLY A 74 -11.26 -12.32 9.71
N SER A 75 -12.28 -11.87 10.45
CA SER A 75 -12.10 -10.88 11.51
C SER A 75 -11.23 -11.49 12.60
N LEU A 76 -10.14 -10.82 12.96
CA LEU A 76 -9.45 -11.14 14.19
C LEU A 76 -10.47 -11.05 15.32
N ALA A 77 -10.64 -12.12 16.09
CA ALA A 77 -11.57 -12.12 17.20
C ALA A 77 -11.12 -11.06 18.21
N MET A 78 -11.84 -9.93 18.25
CA MET A 78 -12.17 -9.07 19.41
C MET A 78 -12.26 -7.59 19.01
N GLY A 79 -13.26 -6.92 19.60
CA GLY A 79 -13.76 -5.62 19.20
C GLY A 79 -12.74 -4.48 19.31
N ALA A 80 -12.38 -3.93 18.16
CA ALA A 80 -12.07 -2.52 17.95
C ALA A 80 -11.94 -2.33 16.44
N GLU A 81 -12.61 -1.32 15.89
CA GLU A 81 -12.68 -1.00 14.46
C GLU A 81 -11.31 -0.77 13.78
N ASP A 82 -10.23 -0.68 14.56
CA ASP A 82 -8.85 -0.43 14.11
C ASP A 82 -7.98 -1.69 13.91
N LEU A 83 -8.46 -2.91 14.20
CA LEU A 83 -7.60 -4.10 14.29
C LEU A 83 -7.60 -5.02 13.06
N ASN A 84 -8.43 -4.77 12.05
CA ASN A 84 -8.58 -5.69 10.91
C ASN A 84 -7.45 -5.58 9.85
N ILE A 85 -6.55 -4.62 10.01
CA ILE A 85 -5.26 -4.55 9.31
C ILE A 85 -4.20 -4.72 10.39
N SER A 86 -3.71 -5.94 10.56
CA SER A 86 -2.73 -6.26 11.58
C SER A 86 -1.37 -5.81 11.09
N SER A 87 -1.06 -4.53 11.34
CA SER A 87 0.30 -4.01 11.25
C SER A 87 1.18 -4.88 12.14
N LEU A 88 1.98 -5.72 11.51
CA LEU A 88 2.95 -6.60 12.13
C LEU A 88 3.97 -5.76 12.89
N TYR A 89 4.55 -4.76 12.22
CA TYR A 89 5.50 -3.83 12.83
C TYR A 89 5.46 -2.45 12.15
N PRO A 90 5.28 -1.35 12.91
CA PRO A 90 5.07 -0.02 12.32
C PRO A 90 6.35 0.68 11.82
N PHE A 91 7.53 0.31 12.33
CA PHE A 91 8.82 0.95 12.06
C PHE A 91 10.03 -0.02 11.99
N LEU A 92 10.21 -0.75 10.90
CA LEU A 92 11.40 -1.60 10.67
C LEU A 92 12.30 -1.01 9.57
N PRO A 93 13.63 -1.13 9.66
CA PRO A 93 14.49 -0.93 8.50
C PRO A 93 14.02 -1.79 7.33
N LYS A 94 13.95 -1.21 6.12
CA LYS A 94 13.35 -1.88 4.94
C LYS A 94 13.90 -3.29 4.70
N GLN A 95 15.21 -3.49 4.81
CA GLN A 95 15.85 -4.79 4.58
C GLN A 95 15.47 -5.80 5.67
N LYS A 96 15.38 -5.36 6.93
CA LYS A 96 14.91 -6.21 8.04
C LYS A 96 13.43 -6.55 7.89
N ALA A 97 12.62 -5.65 7.35
CA ALA A 97 11.22 -5.94 7.04
C ALA A 97 11.09 -7.07 6.01
N TYR A 98 11.93 -7.08 4.96
CA TYR A 98 11.93 -8.15 3.96
C TYR A 98 12.40 -9.48 4.55
N ALA A 99 13.48 -9.47 5.32
CA ALA A 99 13.96 -10.66 6.02
C ALA A 99 12.91 -11.23 6.99
N LEU A 100 12.29 -10.36 7.81
CA LEU A 100 11.25 -10.78 8.75
C LEU A 100 10.05 -11.41 8.03
N VAL A 101 9.62 -10.86 6.90
CA VAL A 101 8.52 -11.47 6.12
C VAL A 101 8.93 -12.83 5.56
N ALA A 102 10.15 -12.96 5.05
CA ALA A 102 10.66 -14.23 4.54
C ALA A 102 10.76 -15.31 5.63
N ASP A 103 11.20 -14.92 6.84
CA ASP A 103 11.33 -15.83 7.99
C ASP A 103 9.97 -16.26 8.54
N LEU A 104 9.04 -15.30 8.69
CA LEU A 104 7.70 -15.58 9.23
C LEU A 104 6.82 -16.33 8.24
N LEU A 105 6.92 -15.98 6.95
CA LEU A 105 6.06 -16.47 5.87
C LEU A 105 6.92 -16.94 4.68
N PRO A 106 7.49 -18.16 4.74
CA PRO A 106 8.41 -18.66 3.72
C PRO A 106 7.81 -18.75 2.30
N GLY A 107 6.47 -18.79 2.19
CA GLY A 107 5.76 -18.73 0.90
C GLY A 107 5.58 -17.32 0.32
N TYR A 108 6.06 -16.26 0.99
CA TYR A 108 5.95 -14.86 0.57
C TYR A 108 7.33 -14.24 0.34
N GLN A 109 8.15 -14.87 -0.50
CA GLN A 109 9.50 -14.38 -0.80
C GLN A 109 9.45 -13.10 -1.65
N ILE A 110 9.89 -11.99 -1.05
CA ILE A 110 9.96 -10.69 -1.71
C ILE A 110 11.21 -10.65 -2.58
N GLN A 111 11.05 -10.26 -3.85
CA GLN A 111 12.15 -10.18 -4.80
C GLN A 111 12.34 -8.71 -5.19
N GLU A 112 13.57 -8.22 -5.15
CA GLU A 112 13.84 -6.81 -5.43
C GLU A 112 13.88 -6.48 -6.93
N ASP A 113 14.13 -7.50 -7.77
CA ASP A 113 14.17 -7.34 -9.22
C ASP A 113 12.74 -7.29 -9.78
N MET A 114 12.21 -6.07 -9.88
CA MET A 114 10.86 -5.80 -10.40
C MET A 114 10.93 -5.00 -11.70
N GLN A 115 10.03 -5.30 -12.62
CA GLN A 115 9.88 -4.59 -13.87
C GLN A 115 9.27 -3.19 -13.65
N ARG A 116 9.73 -2.21 -14.43
CA ARG A 116 9.25 -0.82 -14.38
C ARG A 116 8.17 -0.56 -15.41
N LEU A 117 7.34 0.45 -15.16
CA LEU A 117 6.36 0.89 -16.15
C LEU A 117 7.01 1.48 -17.42
N PRO A 118 6.36 1.32 -18.59
CA PRO A 118 6.81 1.93 -19.83
C PRO A 118 6.65 3.46 -19.77
N ARG A 119 7.54 4.21 -20.44
CA ARG A 119 7.50 5.68 -20.48
C ARG A 119 6.17 6.27 -20.96
N ARG A 120 5.39 5.52 -21.75
CA ARG A 120 4.05 5.92 -22.22
C ARG A 120 3.05 6.10 -21.07
N ALA A 121 3.18 5.34 -19.99
CA ALA A 121 2.33 5.47 -18.81
C ALA A 121 2.56 6.80 -18.07
N LEU A 122 3.79 7.34 -18.10
CA LEU A 122 4.09 8.66 -17.54
C LEU A 122 3.27 9.75 -18.24
N TRP A 123 3.22 9.74 -19.57
CA TRP A 123 2.44 10.72 -20.35
C TRP A 123 0.96 10.66 -20.02
N LEU A 124 0.38 9.46 -19.98
CA LEU A 124 -1.02 9.29 -19.60
C LEU A 124 -1.29 9.81 -18.18
N ARG A 125 -0.40 9.52 -17.22
CA ARG A 125 -0.50 10.02 -15.85
C ARG A 125 -0.36 11.53 -15.76
N MET A 126 0.44 12.17 -16.61
CA MET A 126 0.54 13.64 -16.64
C MET A 126 -0.69 14.30 -17.26
N LEU A 127 -1.32 13.68 -18.26
CA LEU A 127 -2.51 14.24 -18.93
C LEU A 127 -3.82 14.12 -18.12
N LYS A 128 -3.90 13.26 -17.09
CA LYS A 128 -5.09 13.16 -16.23
C LYS A 128 -5.35 14.53 -15.54
N PRO A 129 -6.51 15.19 -15.68
CA PRO A 129 -6.77 16.47 -15.02
C PRO A 129 -6.61 16.34 -13.49
N SER A 130 -5.91 17.29 -12.85
CA SER A 130 -5.87 17.36 -11.39
C SER A 130 -6.98 18.28 -10.90
N TRP A 131 -8.18 17.73 -10.67
CA TRP A 131 -9.30 18.51 -10.12
C TRP A 131 -8.95 19.17 -8.79
N LEU A 132 -8.12 18.51 -7.97
CA LEU A 132 -7.60 19.10 -6.73
C LEU A 132 -6.83 20.40 -6.98
N TRP A 133 -6.00 20.47 -8.03
CA TRP A 133 -5.31 21.70 -8.40
C TRP A 133 -6.27 22.79 -8.89
N LEU A 134 -7.27 22.42 -9.70
CA LEU A 134 -8.26 23.36 -10.21
C LEU A 134 -9.10 23.99 -9.08
N PHE A 135 -9.64 23.17 -8.18
CA PHE A 135 -10.42 23.65 -7.04
C PHE A 135 -9.56 24.44 -6.05
N ALA A 136 -8.35 23.98 -5.74
CA ALA A 136 -7.44 24.70 -4.84
C ALA A 136 -7.02 26.06 -5.44
N THR A 137 -6.73 26.12 -6.74
CA THR A 137 -6.40 27.38 -7.41
C THR A 137 -7.59 28.33 -7.46
N ALA A 138 -8.80 27.83 -7.73
CA ALA A 138 -10.03 28.62 -7.69
C ALA A 138 -10.29 29.18 -6.28
N ALA A 139 -10.10 28.37 -5.23
CA ALA A 139 -10.22 28.81 -3.84
C ALA A 139 -9.15 29.86 -3.48
N LEU A 140 -7.89 29.65 -3.85
CA LEU A 140 -6.81 30.62 -3.63
C LEU A 140 -7.09 31.95 -4.34
N PHE A 141 -7.63 31.90 -5.56
CA PHE A 141 -8.04 33.07 -6.32
C PHE A 141 -9.22 33.81 -5.66
N TYR A 142 -10.20 33.08 -5.11
CA TYR A 142 -11.38 33.66 -4.46
C TYR A 142 -11.05 34.28 -3.09
N PHE A 143 -10.34 33.56 -2.23
CA PHE A 143 -10.04 34.01 -0.86
C PHE A 143 -8.94 35.06 -0.79
N LYS A 144 -8.11 35.19 -1.85
CA LYS A 144 -6.93 36.06 -1.91
C LYS A 144 -6.21 36.20 -0.56
N PRO A 145 -5.83 35.07 0.08
CA PRO A 145 -5.29 35.14 1.41
C PRO A 145 -3.96 35.90 1.38
N ASN A 146 -3.88 36.99 2.14
CA ASN A 146 -2.63 37.73 2.35
C ASN A 146 -1.73 36.94 3.31
N PHE A 147 -1.23 35.80 2.86
CA PHE A 147 -0.19 35.07 3.57
C PHE A 147 1.10 35.89 3.45
N LEU A 148 1.64 36.35 4.58
CA LEU A 148 2.95 37.00 4.73
C LEU A 148 3.10 38.46 4.26
N GLY A 149 2.02 39.21 4.00
CA GLY A 149 2.12 40.66 3.69
C GLY A 149 2.72 40.99 2.32
N ILE A 150 2.89 39.98 1.46
CA ILE A 150 3.30 40.13 0.07
C ILE A 150 2.03 40.26 -0.80
N VAL A 151 1.98 41.26 -1.67
CA VAL A 151 0.87 41.43 -2.62
C VAL A 151 0.93 40.29 -3.66
N GLU A 152 -0.22 39.68 -3.99
CA GLU A 152 -0.35 38.58 -4.97
C GLU A 152 0.20 37.18 -4.56
N THR A 153 0.12 36.72 -3.31
CA THR A 153 0.64 35.36 -2.91
C THR A 153 -0.12 34.16 -3.53
N TRP A 154 -1.27 34.37 -4.18
CA TRP A 154 -2.13 33.26 -4.65
C TRP A 154 -1.54 32.52 -5.86
N TRP A 155 -0.89 33.22 -6.80
CA TRP A 155 -0.31 32.59 -7.99
C TRP A 155 0.93 31.78 -7.64
N THR A 156 1.77 32.27 -6.72
CA THR A 156 2.93 31.50 -6.22
C THR A 156 2.50 30.23 -5.49
N ALA A 157 1.46 30.31 -4.65
CA ALA A 157 0.89 29.15 -3.97
C ALA A 157 0.29 28.14 -4.97
N SER A 158 -0.41 28.61 -6.01
CA SER A 158 -0.96 27.74 -7.07
C SER A 158 0.14 27.06 -7.90
N ILE A 159 1.21 27.79 -8.26
CA ILE A 159 2.36 27.25 -8.97
C ILE A 159 3.08 26.21 -8.10
N LEU A 160 3.31 26.51 -6.81
CA LEU A 160 3.95 25.56 -5.89
C LEU A 160 3.11 24.29 -5.74
N LEU A 161 1.78 24.42 -5.61
CA LEU A 161 0.87 23.28 -5.57
C LEU A 161 0.94 22.46 -6.86
N LEU A 162 1.00 23.12 -8.02
CA LEU A 162 1.15 22.44 -9.32
C LEU A 162 2.44 21.62 -9.36
N ILE A 163 3.56 22.21 -8.96
CA ILE A 163 4.87 21.53 -8.91
C ILE A 163 4.81 20.32 -8.00
N VAL A 164 4.23 20.43 -6.79
CA VAL A 164 4.08 19.31 -5.85
C VAL A 164 3.24 18.18 -6.43
N ILE A 165 2.15 18.50 -7.14
CA ILE A 165 1.30 17.50 -7.79
C ILE A 165 2.04 16.79 -8.93
N PHE A 166 2.73 17.53 -9.79
CA PHE A 166 3.53 16.93 -10.86
C PHE A 166 4.66 16.07 -10.31
N ALA A 167 5.38 16.55 -9.29
CA ALA A 167 6.42 15.79 -8.62
C ALA A 167 5.87 14.48 -8.04
N SER A 168 4.71 14.53 -7.37
CA SER A 168 4.03 13.33 -6.84
C SER A 168 3.73 12.31 -7.94
N ARG A 169 3.23 12.75 -9.10
CA ARG A 169 2.90 11.86 -10.23
C ARG A 169 4.13 11.26 -10.91
N ILE A 170 5.19 12.03 -11.06
CA ILE A 170 6.47 11.52 -11.56
C ILE A 170 7.01 10.47 -10.58
N LEU A 171 6.96 10.78 -9.29
CA LEU A 171 7.46 9.88 -8.25
C LEU A 171 6.66 8.57 -8.20
N ASP A 172 5.34 8.66 -8.34
CA ASP A 172 4.45 7.51 -8.46
C ASP A 172 4.80 6.65 -9.68
N PHE A 173 5.06 7.26 -10.84
CA PHE A 173 5.53 6.53 -12.03
C PHE A 173 6.87 5.82 -11.80
N LEU A 174 7.84 6.50 -11.18
CA LEU A 174 9.17 5.95 -10.90
C LEU A 174 9.14 4.82 -9.87
N HIS A 175 8.22 4.88 -8.91
CA HIS A 175 8.05 3.86 -7.89
C HIS A 175 7.17 2.70 -8.34
N THR A 176 6.31 2.91 -9.35
CA THR A 176 5.44 1.84 -9.82
C THR A 176 6.27 0.73 -10.46
N ARG A 177 6.24 -0.44 -9.84
CA ARG A 177 6.93 -1.64 -10.30
C ARG A 177 6.05 -2.84 -10.09
N TYR A 178 6.26 -3.86 -10.90
CA TYR A 178 5.54 -5.12 -10.77
C TYR A 178 6.48 -6.30 -11.00
N LEU A 179 6.14 -7.42 -10.39
CA LEU A 179 6.75 -8.70 -10.65
C LEU A 179 5.66 -9.76 -10.62
N LEU A 180 5.65 -10.60 -11.64
CA LEU A 180 4.74 -11.72 -11.76
C LEU A 180 5.58 -12.99 -11.85
N ASN A 181 5.53 -13.80 -10.80
CA ASN A 181 6.13 -15.13 -10.76
C ASN A 181 5.02 -16.19 -10.87
N ASP A 182 5.35 -17.46 -11.00
CA ASP A 182 4.34 -18.52 -11.16
C ASP A 182 3.42 -18.68 -9.95
N GLU A 183 3.90 -18.40 -8.74
CA GLU A 183 3.15 -18.60 -7.49
C GLU A 183 2.67 -17.28 -6.87
N LEU A 184 3.41 -16.18 -7.06
CA LEU A 184 3.18 -14.90 -6.39
C LEU A 184 3.19 -13.72 -7.35
N ILE A 185 2.47 -12.67 -6.97
CA ILE A 185 2.51 -11.35 -7.60
C ILE A 185 2.99 -10.32 -6.58
N GLN A 186 3.90 -9.45 -7.02
CA GLN A 186 4.38 -8.29 -6.27
C GLN A 186 4.01 -7.03 -7.03
N LEU A 187 3.28 -6.14 -6.38
CA LEU A 187 2.87 -4.86 -6.92
C LEU A 187 3.39 -3.76 -6.03
N LYS A 188 4.16 -2.85 -6.61
CA LYS A 188 4.66 -1.68 -5.93
C LYS A 188 4.10 -0.44 -6.61
N ASP A 189 3.54 0.48 -5.85
CA ASP A 189 2.99 1.73 -6.34
C ASP A 189 3.15 2.85 -5.32
N GLY A 190 2.83 4.08 -5.73
CA GLY A 190 2.69 5.24 -4.86
C GLY A 190 3.77 6.32 -5.02
N GLY A 191 3.35 7.58 -4.89
CA GLY A 191 4.22 8.76 -4.97
C GLY A 191 4.99 9.02 -3.67
N PHE A 192 4.47 9.91 -2.83
CA PHE A 192 5.09 10.24 -1.55
C PHE A 192 5.13 9.05 -0.58
N THR A 193 4.06 8.27 -0.56
CA THR A 193 3.99 6.99 0.14
C THR A 193 4.12 5.89 -0.89
N SER A 194 5.03 4.94 -0.67
CA SER A 194 5.19 3.77 -1.53
C SER A 194 4.67 2.56 -0.78
N THR A 195 3.85 1.78 -1.45
CA THR A 195 3.27 0.57 -0.93
C THR A 195 3.74 -0.60 -1.79
N LEU A 196 4.19 -1.68 -1.16
CA LEU A 196 4.52 -2.93 -1.81
C LEU A 196 3.52 -3.99 -1.33
N PHE A 197 2.66 -4.43 -2.23
CA PHE A 197 1.67 -5.47 -2.00
C PHE A 197 2.15 -6.80 -2.59
N VAL A 198 2.18 -7.85 -1.78
CA VAL A 198 2.59 -9.20 -2.18
C VAL A 198 1.49 -10.18 -1.85
N THR A 199 1.02 -10.93 -2.86
CA THR A 199 -0.01 -11.95 -2.68
C THR A 199 0.26 -13.17 -3.56
N LYS A 200 -0.22 -14.34 -3.11
CA LYS A 200 -0.14 -15.59 -3.88
C LYS A 200 -1.30 -15.71 -4.86
N ARG A 201 -1.08 -16.45 -5.95
CA ARG A 201 -2.10 -16.75 -6.96
C ARG A 201 -3.38 -17.32 -6.37
N GLU A 202 -3.25 -18.34 -5.52
CA GLU A 202 -4.37 -19.06 -4.90
C GLU A 202 -5.28 -18.15 -4.05
N LYS A 203 -4.72 -17.08 -3.47
CA LYS A 203 -5.39 -16.15 -2.56
C LYS A 203 -6.15 -15.03 -3.30
N ILE A 204 -5.86 -14.81 -4.58
CA ILE A 204 -6.60 -13.86 -5.43
C ILE A 204 -7.94 -14.46 -5.82
N VAL A 205 -9.02 -13.75 -5.53
CA VAL A 205 -10.39 -14.21 -5.75
C VAL A 205 -10.90 -13.75 -7.09
N GLU A 206 -10.70 -12.47 -7.38
CA GLU A 206 -11.23 -11.81 -8.57
C GLU A 206 -10.18 -10.88 -9.15
N VAL A 207 -10.18 -10.80 -10.48
CA VAL A 207 -9.34 -9.91 -11.26
C VAL A 207 -10.24 -9.13 -12.21
N GLU A 208 -10.32 -7.81 -12.00
CA GLU A 208 -10.96 -6.89 -12.93
C GLU A 208 -9.87 -6.22 -13.78
N ILE A 209 -9.96 -6.33 -15.10
CA ILE A 209 -9.13 -5.54 -16.03
C ILE A 209 -10.03 -4.47 -16.63
N LYS A 210 -9.74 -3.21 -16.32
CA LYS A 210 -10.45 -2.06 -16.89
C LYS A 210 -9.55 -1.36 -17.89
N GLN A 211 -10.13 -0.92 -18.99
CA GLN A 211 -9.42 -0.19 -20.02
C GLN A 211 -10.30 0.92 -20.57
N ASN A 212 -9.91 2.17 -20.31
CA ASN A 212 -10.58 3.34 -20.84
C ASN A 212 -10.14 3.62 -22.30
N ARG A 213 -10.91 4.42 -23.06
CA ARG A 213 -10.57 4.76 -24.46
C ARG A 213 -9.18 5.38 -24.61
N ILE A 214 -8.80 6.26 -23.67
CA ILE A 214 -7.47 6.89 -23.66
C ILE A 214 -6.40 5.85 -23.33
N GLN A 215 -6.60 5.03 -22.31
CA GLN A 215 -5.69 3.93 -21.96
C GLN A 215 -5.46 2.97 -23.15
N ARG A 216 -6.52 2.62 -23.88
CA ARG A 216 -6.44 1.78 -25.09
C ARG A 216 -5.58 2.40 -26.18
N ALA A 217 -5.69 3.71 -26.41
CA ALA A 217 -4.85 4.40 -27.39
C ALA A 217 -3.35 4.36 -27.02
N PHE A 218 -3.02 4.28 -25.74
CA PHE A 218 -1.64 4.17 -25.26
C PHE A 218 -1.16 2.72 -25.06
N GLY A 219 -2.02 1.71 -25.28
CA GLY A 219 -1.72 0.29 -25.06
C GLY A 219 -1.58 -0.07 -23.57
N LEU A 220 -2.34 0.62 -22.72
CA LEU A 220 -2.31 0.49 -21.27
C LEU A 220 -3.68 0.02 -20.75
N SER A 221 -3.68 -0.53 -19.55
CA SER A 221 -4.87 -0.97 -18.82
C SER A 221 -4.69 -0.78 -17.32
N SER A 222 -5.79 -0.86 -16.56
CA SER A 222 -5.77 -0.89 -15.11
C SER A 222 -6.14 -2.27 -14.61
N LEU A 223 -5.32 -2.82 -13.72
CA LEU A 223 -5.55 -4.09 -13.06
C LEU A 223 -6.12 -3.82 -11.67
N LYS A 224 -7.19 -4.52 -11.29
CA LYS A 224 -7.66 -4.57 -9.91
C LYS A 224 -7.74 -6.01 -9.48
N THR A 225 -7.08 -6.33 -8.38
CA THR A 225 -7.10 -7.66 -7.77
C THR A 225 -7.82 -7.61 -6.44
N VAL A 226 -8.76 -8.53 -6.24
CA VAL A 226 -9.54 -8.66 -5.01
C VAL A 226 -9.10 -9.93 -4.30
N THR A 227 -8.79 -9.83 -3.01
CA THR A 227 -8.45 -10.97 -2.17
C THR A 227 -9.62 -11.41 -1.29
N ARG A 228 -9.55 -12.62 -0.73
CA ARG A 228 -10.55 -13.22 0.18
C ARG A 228 -10.55 -12.60 1.58
N ALA A 229 -9.77 -11.53 1.78
CA ALA A 229 -9.63 -10.86 3.07
C ALA A 229 -10.98 -10.34 3.60
N ARG A 230 -11.11 -10.23 4.92
CA ARG A 230 -12.25 -9.59 5.58
C ARG A 230 -11.71 -8.52 6.54
N PRO A 231 -11.86 -7.21 6.24
CA PRO A 231 -12.59 -6.62 5.11
C PRO A 231 -11.91 -6.89 3.76
N ILE A 232 -12.70 -6.81 2.68
CA ILE A 232 -12.23 -7.07 1.31
C ILE A 232 -11.08 -6.10 1.00
N HIS A 233 -9.88 -6.64 0.79
CA HIS A 233 -8.74 -5.84 0.37
C HIS A 233 -8.60 -5.89 -1.15
N THR A 234 -8.68 -4.72 -1.76
CA THR A 234 -8.52 -4.50 -3.20
C THR A 234 -7.20 -3.81 -3.47
N SER A 235 -6.30 -4.47 -4.20
CA SER A 235 -5.10 -3.83 -4.74
C SER A 235 -5.37 -3.36 -6.16
N HIS A 236 -4.95 -2.15 -6.46
CA HIS A 236 -5.12 -1.49 -7.75
C HIS A 236 -3.76 -1.20 -8.34
N LEU A 237 -3.56 -1.54 -9.61
CA LEU A 237 -2.38 -1.15 -10.36
C LEU A 237 -2.81 -0.45 -11.64
N GLU A 238 -2.62 0.86 -11.68
CA GLU A 238 -3.03 1.69 -12.80
C GLU A 238 -1.97 1.76 -13.90
N ASP A 239 -2.45 1.80 -15.14
CA ASP A 239 -1.67 2.15 -16.34
C ASP A 239 -0.52 1.15 -16.63
N VAL A 240 -0.80 -0.15 -16.45
CA VAL A 240 0.10 -1.25 -16.82
C VAL A 240 0.05 -1.55 -18.31
N PRO A 241 1.11 -2.13 -18.91
CA PRO A 241 1.07 -2.58 -20.30
C PRO A 241 -0.03 -3.62 -20.55
N ASP A 242 -0.73 -3.51 -21.70
CA ASP A 242 -1.75 -4.49 -22.08
C ASP A 242 -1.21 -5.92 -22.15
N ALA A 243 0.05 -6.10 -22.58
CA ALA A 243 0.73 -7.39 -22.61
C ALA A 243 0.77 -8.05 -21.21
N LEU A 244 1.05 -7.26 -20.16
CA LEU A 244 1.05 -7.75 -18.78
C LEU A 244 -0.35 -8.19 -18.36
N SER A 245 -1.39 -7.44 -18.73
CA SER A 245 -2.78 -7.80 -18.38
C SER A 245 -3.22 -9.11 -19.03
N GLY A 246 -2.76 -9.37 -20.26
CA GLY A 246 -2.96 -10.66 -20.93
C GLY A 246 -2.29 -11.81 -20.17
N THR A 247 -0.98 -11.67 -19.90
CA THR A 247 -0.21 -12.67 -19.15
C THR A 247 -0.78 -12.91 -17.76
N PHE A 248 -1.18 -11.84 -17.06
CA PHE A 248 -1.75 -11.92 -15.72
C PHE A 248 -3.10 -12.66 -15.71
N ARG A 249 -3.94 -12.44 -16.73
CA ARG A 249 -5.21 -13.17 -16.87
C ARG A 249 -4.98 -14.67 -17.09
N LEU A 250 -3.99 -15.03 -17.91
CA LEU A 250 -3.61 -16.43 -18.14
C LEU A 250 -3.04 -17.06 -16.87
N TRP A 251 -2.14 -16.34 -16.19
CA TRP A 251 -1.57 -16.74 -14.92
C TRP A 251 -2.66 -16.99 -13.87
N TYR A 252 -3.62 -16.08 -13.73
CA TYR A 252 -4.74 -16.23 -12.80
C TYR A 252 -5.62 -17.45 -13.11
N ARG A 253 -5.85 -17.77 -14.40
CA ARG A 253 -6.59 -18.99 -14.78
C ARG A 253 -5.88 -20.28 -14.34
N GLY A 254 -4.55 -20.25 -14.18
CA GLY A 254 -3.76 -21.36 -13.64
C GLY A 254 -4.17 -21.79 -12.23
N ARG A 255 -4.79 -20.88 -11.45
CA ARG A 255 -5.28 -21.12 -10.08
C ARG A 255 -6.20 -22.34 -9.94
N ILE A 256 -6.96 -22.69 -10.98
CA ILE A 256 -7.93 -23.81 -10.93
C ILE A 256 -7.21 -25.13 -10.60
N ARG A 257 -5.94 -25.30 -11.01
CA ARG A 257 -5.17 -26.52 -10.72
C ARG A 257 -4.76 -26.60 -9.26
N GLU A 258 -4.37 -25.49 -8.67
CA GLU A 258 -3.91 -25.40 -7.27
C GLU A 258 -5.07 -25.57 -6.29
N VAL A 259 -6.22 -24.92 -6.55
CA VAL A 259 -7.42 -25.05 -5.71
C VAL A 259 -7.94 -26.49 -5.66
N LYS A 260 -7.72 -27.28 -6.72
CA LYS A 260 -8.08 -28.71 -6.74
C LYS A 260 -7.14 -29.58 -5.92
N LEU A 261 -5.86 -29.24 -5.83
CA LEU A 261 -4.87 -29.96 -5.03
C LEU A 261 -5.12 -29.76 -3.53
N ASP A 262 -5.44 -28.53 -3.13
CA ASP A 262 -5.78 -28.20 -1.73
C ASP A 262 -7.12 -28.81 -1.28
N ALA A 263 -8.05 -29.07 -2.20
CA ALA A 263 -9.34 -29.70 -1.88
C ALA A 263 -9.25 -31.24 -1.82
N SER A 264 -8.13 -31.83 -2.26
CA SER A 264 -7.90 -33.28 -2.29
C SER A 264 -6.98 -33.79 -1.18
N ASN A 265 -6.35 -32.89 -0.42
CA ASN A 265 -5.59 -33.18 0.80
C ASN A 265 -6.39 -32.76 2.04
#